data_AF-A0A938VE60-F1
#
_entry.id   AF-A0A938VE60-F1
#
_cell.length_a   1.000
_cell.length_b   1.000
_cell.length_c   1.000
_cell.angle_alpha   90.00
_cell.angle_beta   90.00
_cell.angle_gamma   90.00
#
_symmetry.space_group_name_H-M   'P 1'
#
loop_
_entity.id
_entity.type
_entity.pdbx_description
1 polymer ?
#
loop_
_entity_poly.entity_id
_entity_poly.type
_entity_poly.pdbx_seq_one_letter_code
_entity_poly.pdbx_strand_id
1 'polypeptide(L)' 'MRVVLQRVRRASVAVNGDVIAAIGRGLALLVGIGPGD' A
#
# COMPACT_ATOMS: atom_id res chain seq x y z
N MET A 1 13.49 9.24 -0.68
CA MET A 1 12.30 8.38 -0.59
C MET A 1 11.64 8.34 -1.97
N ARG A 2 11.03 7.21 -2.38
CA ARG A 2 10.22 7.15 -3.63
C ARG A 2 8.92 6.39 -3.40
N VAL A 3 7.83 6.84 -4.05
CA VAL A 3 6.50 6.24 -3.89
C VAL A 3 5.86 5.97 -5.25
N VAL A 4 5.35 4.76 -5.45
CA VAL A 4 4.41 4.44 -6.54
C VAL A 4 2.99 4.61 -6.01
N LEU A 5 2.24 5.53 -6.60
CA LEU A 5 0.86 5.83 -6.24
C LEU A 5 -0.12 5.09 -7.14
N GLN A 6 -1.11 4.44 -6.52
CA GLN A 6 -2.18 3.75 -7.24
C GLN A 6 -3.53 4.27 -6.75
N ARG A 7 -4.31 4.89 -7.63
CA ARG A 7 -5.70 5.24 -7.33
C ARG A 7 -6.57 3.99 -7.37
N VAL A 8 -7.19 3.66 -6.24
CA VAL A 8 -7.92 2.41 -6.06
C VAL A 8 -9.37 2.65 -5.67
N ARG A 9 -10.25 1.72 -6.07
CA ARG A 9 -11.62 1.62 -5.51
C ARG A 9 -11.63 0.83 -4.20
N ARG A 10 -10.65 -0.05 -4.00
CA ARG A 10 -10.38 -0.85 -2.81
C ARG A 10 -8.93 -1.36 -2.85
N ALA A 11 -8.32 -1.58 -1.69
CA ALA A 11 -7.06 -2.29 -1.55
C ALA A 11 -7.00 -3.00 -0.19
N SER A 12 -6.23 -4.08 -0.09
CA SER A 12 -6.06 -4.86 1.14
C SER A 12 -4.68 -5.50 1.20
N VAL A 13 -4.22 -5.77 2.43
CA VAL A 13 -3.00 -6.54 2.71
C VAL A 13 -3.41 -7.80 3.44
N ALA A 14 -2.92 -8.95 2.97
CA ALA A 14 -3.14 -10.25 3.61
C ALA A 14 -1.80 -10.91 3.97
N VAL A 15 -1.74 -11.54 5.15
CA VAL A 15 -0.60 -12.32 5.61
C VAL A 15 -1.12 -13.70 5.99
N ASN A 16 -0.52 -14.76 5.44
CA ASN A 16 -0.98 -16.14 5.62
C ASN A 16 -2.44 -16.39 5.23
N GLY A 17 -3.00 -15.59 4.32
CA GLY A 17 -4.40 -15.67 3.89
C GLY A 17 -5.37 -14.80 4.70
N ASP A 18 -4.94 -14.25 5.84
CA ASP A 18 -5.76 -13.38 6.68
C ASP A 18 -5.60 -11.91 6.32
N VAL A 19 -6.70 -11.21 6.09
CA VAL A 19 -6.70 -9.76 5.78
C VAL A 19 -6.41 -8.98 7.06
N ILE A 20 -5.22 -8.38 7.13
CA ILE A 20 -4.78 -7.59 8.30
C ILE A 20 -5.09 -6.10 8.17
N ALA A 21 -5.31 -5.61 6.94
CA ALA A 21 -5.64 -4.22 6.67
C ALA A 21 -6.40 -4.09 5.35
N ALA A 22 -7.35 -3.15 5.29
CA ALA A 22 -8.10 -2.84 4.08
C ALA A 22 -8.52 -1.38 4.04
N ILE A 23 -8.66 -0.85 2.83
CA ILE A 23 -9.21 0.48 2.55
C ILE A 23 -10.27 0.40 1.45
N GLY A 24 -11.21 1.35 1.48
CA GLY A 24 -12.16 1.60 0.40
C GLY A 24 -11.56 2.42 -0.75
N ARG A 25 -12.32 3.39 -1.27
CA ARG A 25 -11.84 4.29 -2.32
C ARG A 25 -10.71 5.17 -1.77
N GLY A 26 -9.56 5.20 -2.45
CA GLY A 26 -8.41 5.94 -1.97
C GLY A 26 -7.17 5.73 -2.83
N LEU A 27 -6.00 5.81 -2.20
CA LEU A 27 -4.70 5.58 -2.81
C LEU A 27 -3.99 4.44 -2.08
N ALA A 28 -3.47 3.47 -2.82
CA ALA A 28 -2.49 2.52 -2.31
C ALA A 28 -1.08 3.03 -2.64
N LEU A 29 -0.18 2.98 -1.67
CA LEU A 29 1.17 3.50 -1.77
C LEU A 29 2.16 2.34 -1.64
N LEU A 30 2.98 2.14 -2.66
CA LEU A 30 4.16 1.28 -2.56
C LEU A 30 5.36 2.18 -2.31
N VAL A 31 5.94 2.08 -1.12
CA VAL A 31 6.98 3.00 -0.64
C VAL A 31 8.34 2.31 -0.68
N GLY A 32 9.29 2.91 -1.38
CA GLY A 32 10.70 2.56 -1.34
C GLY A 32 11.48 3.59 -0.53
N ILE A 33 12.23 3.11 0.47
CA ILE A 33 13.11 3.93 1.31
C ILE A 33 14.55 3.46 1.02
N GLY A 34 15.39 4.37 0.51
CA GLY A 34 16.80 4.16 0.26
C GLY A 34 17.71 4.73 1.35
N PRO A 35 19.04 4.55 1.24
CA PRO A 35 19.99 5.13 2.19
C PRO A 35 19.94 6.67 2.17
N GLY A 36 19.77 7.29 3.34
CA GLY A 36 19.71 8.75 3.51
C GLY A 36 18.33 9.38 3.22
N ASP A 37 17.30 8.56 3.03
CA ASP A 37 15.92 8.97 2.78
C ASP A 37 15.08 9.21 4.05
#